data_AF-A0A376P5P5-F1
#
_entry.id   AF-A0A376P5P5-F1
#
_cell.length_a   1.000
_cell.length_b   1.000
_cell.length_c   1.000
_cell.angle_alpha   90.00
_cell.angle_beta   90.00
_cell.angle_gamma   90.00
#
_symmetry.space_group_name_H-M   'P 1'
#
loop_
_entity.id
_entity.type
_entity.pdbx_description
1 polymer ?
#
loop_
_entity_poly.entity_id
_entity_poly.type
_entity_poly.pdbx_seq_one_letter_code
_entity_poly.pdbx_strand_id
1 'polypeptide(L)' 'MGIRPEDIHPDAQEENNISAKISVAELTGAEFMLYTTVGGHELVVRAGALNDYHAGENITIHFDMTKCHFFDAETEIAIR' A
#
# COMPACT_ATOMS: atom_id res chain seq x y z
N MET A 1 -2.55 11.62 -6.71
CA MET A 1 -3.00 10.23 -6.92
C MET A 1 -3.48 9.70 -5.59
N GLY A 2 -4.62 9.02 -5.58
CA GLY A 2 -5.14 8.32 -4.42
C GLY A 2 -5.44 6.86 -4.78
N ILE A 3 -5.23 5.97 -3.82
CA ILE A 3 -5.60 4.56 -3.89
C ILE A 3 -6.00 4.14 -2.49
N ARG A 4 -6.94 3.21 -2.36
CA ARG A 4 -7.34 2.71 -1.04
C ARG A 4 -6.35 1.67 -0.54
N PRO A 5 -6.11 1.55 0.78
CA PRO A 5 -5.21 0.56 1.34
C PRO A 5 -5.51 -0.88 0.93
N GLU A 6 -6.79 -1.22 0.69
CA GLU A 6 -7.23 -2.54 0.26
C GLU A 6 -6.93 -2.89 -1.20
N ASP A 7 -6.67 -1.89 -2.04
CA ASP A 7 -6.33 -2.06 -3.46
C ASP A 7 -4.80 -2.07 -3.68
N ILE A 8 -4.03 -2.18 -2.58
CA ILE A 8 -2.58 -2.37 -2.57
C ILE A 8 -2.30 -3.79 -2.09
N HIS A 9 -1.65 -4.59 -2.92
CA HIS A 9 -1.42 -6.00 -2.67
C HIS A 9 0.01 -6.26 -2.19
N PRO A 10 0.23 -6.69 -0.95
CA PRO A 10 1.55 -7.13 -0.49
C PRO A 10 1.89 -8.50 -1.09
N ASP A 11 3.18 -8.73 -1.33
CA ASP A 11 3.78 -10.00 -1.75
C ASP A 11 3.16 -10.61 -3.03
N ALA A 12 2.57 -9.76 -3.87
CA ALA A 12 1.96 -10.16 -5.13
C ALA A 12 3.02 -10.71 -6.12
N GLN A 13 2.72 -11.83 -6.78
CA GLN A 13 3.56 -12.41 -7.83
C GLN A 13 3.27 -11.76 -9.19
N GLU A 14 3.33 -10.43 -9.23
CA GLU A 14 3.00 -9.61 -10.40
C GLU A 14 4.24 -8.88 -10.94
N GLU A 15 4.16 -8.40 -12.19
CA GLU A 15 5.18 -7.52 -12.74
C GLU A 15 5.06 -6.09 -12.15
N ASN A 16 6.16 -5.32 -12.17
CA ASN A 16 6.22 -3.93 -11.67
C ASN A 16 5.97 -3.73 -10.17
N ASN A 17 6.30 -4.72 -9.35
CA ASN A 17 6.29 -4.59 -7.90
C ASN A 17 7.24 -3.49 -7.41
N ILE A 18 6.83 -2.81 -6.34
CA ILE A 18 7.59 -1.73 -5.71
C ILE A 18 8.01 -2.18 -4.31
N SER A 19 9.26 -1.93 -3.96
CA SER A 19 9.74 -2.22 -2.59
C SER A 19 9.21 -1.17 -1.62
N ALA A 20 8.66 -1.64 -0.51
CA ALA A 20 8.14 -0.81 0.57
C ALA A 20 8.75 -1.25 1.91
N LYS A 21 9.16 -0.28 2.72
CA LYS A 21 9.67 -0.56 4.08
C LYS A 21 8.54 -0.38 5.09
N ILE A 22 8.28 -1.40 5.91
CA ILE A 22 7.31 -1.33 6.99
C ILE A 22 7.89 -0.48 8.13
N SER A 23 7.22 0.61 8.50
CA SER A 23 7.53 1.40 9.70
C SER A 23 6.78 0.87 10.91
N VAL A 24 5.52 0.47 10.74
CA VAL A 24 4.66 -0.11 11.77
C VAL A 24 3.79 -1.21 11.15
N ALA A 25 3.69 -2.35 11.84
CA ALA A 25 2.75 -3.42 11.53
C ALA A 25 1.72 -3.53 12.67
N GLU A 26 0.47 -3.15 12.39
CA GLU A 26 -0.62 -3.16 13.37
C GLU A 26 -1.60 -4.29 13.09
N LEU A 27 -1.61 -5.34 13.93
CA LEU A 27 -2.57 -6.45 13.83
C LEU A 27 -3.89 -6.03 14.49
N THR A 28 -4.94 -5.87 13.68
CA THR A 28 -6.28 -5.44 14.13
C THR A 28 -7.28 -6.60 14.25
N GLY A 29 -6.77 -7.84 14.30
CA GLY A 29 -7.55 -9.06 14.40
C GLY A 29 -7.29 -9.97 13.21
N ALA A 30 -8.12 -9.90 12.18
CA ALA A 30 -7.98 -10.73 10.98
C ALA A 30 -7.02 -10.12 9.93
N GLU A 31 -6.63 -8.86 10.11
CA GLU A 31 -5.87 -8.08 9.14
C GLU A 31 -4.78 -7.26 9.83
N PHE A 32 -3.71 -7.03 9.09
CA PHE A 32 -2.69 -6.04 9.40
C PHE A 32 -2.98 -4.73 8.67
N MET A 33 -2.80 -3.62 9.37
CA MET A 33 -2.58 -2.30 8.79
C MET A 33 -1.07 -2.04 8.80
N LEU A 34 -0.46 -2.08 7.61
CA LEU A 34 0.97 -1.89 7.42
C LEU A 34 1.23 -0.45 7.02
N TYR A 35 1.85 0.31 7.91
CA TYR A 35 2.35 1.64 7.59
C TYR A 35 3.71 1.47 6.93
N THR A 36 3.84 1.97 5.71
CA THR A 36 5.03 1.73 4.89
C THR A 36 5.54 3.01 4.23
N THR A 37 6.80 2.98 3.80
CA THR A 37 7.41 4.05 3.02
C THR A 37 7.86 3.53 1.65
N VAL A 38 7.50 4.25 0.60
CA VAL A 38 7.88 3.99 -0.80
C VAL A 38 8.34 5.28 -1.46
N GLY A 39 9.56 5.32 -1.97
CA GLY A 39 10.08 6.49 -2.69
C GLY A 39 10.03 7.80 -1.88
N GLY A 40 10.06 7.72 -0.55
CA GLY A 40 9.93 8.88 0.35
C GLY A 40 8.49 9.27 0.71
N HIS A 41 7.49 8.57 0.18
CA HIS A 41 6.08 8.76 0.50
C HIS A 41 5.59 7.69 1.49
N GLU A 42 4.76 8.11 2.44
CA GLU A 42 4.10 7.19 3.37
C GLU A 42 2.78 6.70 2.78
N LEU A 43 2.49 5.42 2.97
CA LEU A 43 1.24 4.79 2.55
C LEU A 43 0.86 3.66 3.51
N VAL A 44 -0.43 3.36 3.56
CA VAL A 44 -0.98 2.26 4.37
C VAL A 44 -1.41 1.14 3.45
N VAL A 45 -0.98 -0.08 3.75
CA VAL A 45 -1.37 -1.31 3.05
C VAL A 45 -2.19 -2.17 3.99
N ARG A 46 -3.30 -2.72 3.52
CA ARG A 46 -4.08 -3.70 4.28
C ARG A 46 -3.69 -5.11 3.85
N ALA A 47 -3.25 -5.93 4.79
CA ALA A 47 -2.81 -7.30 4.54
C ALA A 47 -3.59 -8.30 5.40
N GLY A 48 -3.77 -9.54 4.94
CA GLY A 48 -4.35 -10.59 5.78
C GLY A 48 -3.37 -11.07 6.85
N ALA A 49 -3.88 -11.50 8.01
CA ALA A 49 -3.06 -12.02 9.13
C ALA A 49 -2.52 -13.46 8.93
N LEU A 50 -2.58 -14.00 7.70
CA LEU A 50 -2.01 -15.31 7.35
C LEU A 50 -0.48 -15.26 7.28
N ASN A 51 0.05 -14.12 6.81
CA ASN A 51 1.48 -13.82 6.82
C ASN A 51 1.78 -13.01 8.08
N ASP A 52 3.00 -13.16 8.60
CA ASP A 52 3.49 -12.37 9.73
C ASP A 52 4.34 -11.22 9.19
N TYR A 53 4.07 -10.01 9.66
CA TYR A 53 4.70 -8.78 9.17
C TYR A 53 5.31 -8.01 10.33
N HIS A 54 6.55 -7.53 10.14
CA HIS A 54 7.27 -6.85 11.21
C HIS A 54 7.73 -5.45 10.82
N ALA A 55 7.77 -4.55 11.81
CA ALA A 55 8.40 -3.25 11.64
C ALA A 55 9.88 -3.41 11.25
N GLY A 56 10.33 -2.63 10.27
CA GLY A 56 11.68 -2.67 9.72
C GLY A 56 11.87 -3.61 8.53
N GLU A 57 10.89 -4.48 8.25
CA GLU A 57 10.91 -5.39 7.11
C GLU A 57 10.70 -4.65 5.78
N ASN A 58 11.33 -5.17 4.72
CA ASN A 58 11.08 -4.71 3.35
C ASN A 58 10.19 -5.75 2.65
N ILE A 59 9.01 -5.31 2.24
CA ILE A 59 8.07 -6.10 1.46
C ILE A 59 8.01 -5.59 0.02
N THR A 60 7.42 -6.39 -0.86
CA THR A 60 7.02 -5.93 -2.20
C THR A 60 5.53 -5.62 -2.19
N ILE A 61 5.13 -4.51 -2.79
CA ILE A 61 3.73 -4.13 -2.96
C ILE A 61 3.41 -3.94 -4.43
N HIS A 62 2.17 -4.25 -4.80
CA HIS A 62 1.61 -4.01 -6.11
C HIS A 62 0.38 -3.11 -6.00
N PHE A 63 0.32 -2.08 -6.83
CA PHE A 63 -0.84 -1.18 -6.90
C PHE A 63 -1.78 -1.67 -7.99
N ASP A 64 -3.05 -1.95 -7.67
CA ASP A 64 -4.06 -2.15 -8.71
C ASP A 64 -4.34 -0.80 -9.40
N MET A 65 -3.64 -0.56 -10.50
CA MET A 65 -3.76 0.70 -11.25
C MET A 65 -5.16 0.94 -11.82
N THR A 66 -6.01 -0.09 -11.89
CA THR A 66 -7.42 0.06 -12.30
C THR A 66 -8.30 0.68 -11.22
N LYS A 67 -7.82 0.68 -9.97
CA LYS A 67 -8.48 1.25 -8.78
C LYS A 67 -7.87 2.58 -8.34
N CYS A 68 -6.82 3.03 -9.01
CA CYS A 68 -6.22 4.33 -8.75
C CYS A 68 -7.12 5.48 -9.20
N HIS A 69 -7.15 6.52 -8.37
CA HIS A 69 -7.80 7.80 -8.67
C HIS A 69 -6.78 8.92 -8.82
N PHE A 70 -7.01 9.80 -9.80
CA PHE A 70 -6.17 10.95 -10.10
C PHE A 70 -6.97 12.23 -9.92
N PHE A 71 -6.29 13.22 -9.34
CA PHE A 71 -6.86 14.52 -9.02
C PHE A 71 -5.97 15.58 -9.65
N ASP A 72 -6.60 16.61 -10.18
CA ASP A 72 -5.89 17.79 -10.64
C ASP A 72 -5.23 18.50 -9.45
N ALA A 73 -3.96 18.89 -9.58
CA ALA A 73 -3.18 19.40 -8.47
C ALA A 73 -3.56 20.84 -8.05
N GLU A 74 -4.22 21.60 -8.93
CA GLU A 74 -4.63 22.97 -8.66
C GLU A 74 -6.07 23.05 -8.15
N THR A 75 -6.96 22.24 -8.73
CA THR A 75 -8.41 22.30 -8.50
C THR A 75 -8.94 21.21 -7.59
N GLU A 76 -8.13 20.18 -7.32
CA GLU A 76 -8.50 18.96 -6.56
C GLU A 76 -9.65 18.15 -7.19
N ILE A 77 -10.09 18.50 -8.40
CA ILE A 77 -11.16 17.79 -9.09
C ILE A 77 -10.66 16.43 -9.57
N ALA A 78 -11.47 15.40 -9.34
CA ALA A 78 -11.19 14.05 -9.83
C ALA A 78 -11.19 14.01 -11.36
N ILE A 79 -10.10 13.49 -11.93
CA ILE A 79 -9.91 13.31 -13.37
C ILE A 79 -10.32 11.89 -13.77
N ARG A 80 -9.99 10.91 -12.92
CA ARG A 80 -10.27 9.48 -13.11
C ARG A 80 -10.18 8.76 -11.78
#